data_AF-A0A839UJL0-F1
#
_entry.id   AF-A0A839UJL0-F1
#
_cell.length_a   1.000
_cell.length_b   1.000
_cell.length_c   1.000
_cell.angle_alpha   90.00
_cell.angle_beta   90.00
_cell.angle_gamma   90.00
#
_symmetry.space_group_name_H-M   'P 1'
#
loop_
_entity.id
_entity.type
_entity.pdbx_description
1 polymer ?
#
loop_
_entity_poly.entity_id
_entity_poly.type
_entity_poly.pdbx_seq_one_letter_code
_entity_poly.pdbx_strand_id
1 'polypeptide(L)'
;MFVAEASDGNDNYYGDAGSDTLDMAAITANLTVDLGTGFAGRGSASSSQSGNDTLWNVENVVTGSGNDTITASSAVNVIDGGAGNDTFRFLSAGDADGDTIAGFQPGDKIDLGGIDANGGAGGNQSFTLVAGSTLSGAAQLVVTHETREDGEYTIVQGSVDGDSGAELRLSIKGNHDLTNSDFHL
;
A
#
# COMPACT_ATOMS: atom_id res chain seq x y z
N MET A 1 -5.64 11.15 -14.52
CA MET A 1 -4.55 11.77 -13.74
C MET A 1 -4.98 13.15 -13.29
N PHE A 2 -4.86 13.41 -11.99
CA PHE A 2 -5.12 14.67 -11.31
C PHE A 2 -3.81 15.19 -10.71
N VAL A 3 -3.71 16.50 -10.50
CA VAL A 3 -2.56 17.11 -9.82
C VAL A 3 -3.10 17.94 -8.67
N ALA A 4 -2.64 17.67 -7.45
CA ALA A 4 -2.88 18.49 -6.27
C ALA A 4 -1.64 19.32 -5.97
N GLU A 5 -1.85 20.60 -5.64
CA GLU A 5 -0.77 21.56 -5.39
C GLU A 5 -0.90 22.16 -3.98
N ALA A 6 0.16 22.80 -3.50
CA ALA A 6 0.06 23.51 -2.22
C ALA A 6 -0.93 24.69 -2.34
N SER A 7 -1.82 24.80 -1.35
CA SER A 7 -2.85 25.85 -1.21
C SER A 7 -3.95 25.82 -2.28
N ASP A 8 -4.23 24.66 -2.87
CA ASP A 8 -5.36 24.46 -3.79
C ASP A 8 -6.73 24.40 -3.09
N GLY A 9 -6.78 23.87 -1.86
CA GLY A 9 -7.94 23.99 -0.99
C GLY A 9 -8.50 22.65 -0.55
N ASN A 10 -9.80 22.42 -0.74
CA ASN A 10 -10.42 21.11 -0.50
C ASN A 10 -11.12 20.74 -1.79
N ASP A 11 -10.68 19.69 -2.46
CA ASP A 11 -11.12 19.33 -3.80
C ASP A 11 -11.90 18.02 -3.86
N ASN A 12 -12.55 17.78 -5.00
CA ASN A 12 -13.20 16.51 -5.32
C ASN A 12 -12.61 15.98 -6.62
N TYR A 13 -11.96 14.82 -6.53
CA TYR A 13 -11.39 14.11 -7.66
C TYR A 13 -12.27 12.94 -8.07
N TYR A 14 -12.55 12.81 -9.36
CA TYR A 14 -13.42 11.76 -9.94
C TYR A 14 -12.66 11.06 -11.07
N GLY A 15 -12.11 9.87 -10.82
CA GLY A 15 -11.36 9.11 -11.83
C GLY A 15 -12.25 8.40 -12.86
N ASP A 16 -13.53 8.19 -12.55
CA ASP A 16 -14.48 7.49 -13.42
C ASP A 16 -14.01 6.06 -13.76
N ALA A 17 -13.85 5.72 -15.04
CA ALA A 17 -13.45 4.40 -15.49
C ALA A 17 -12.05 4.46 -16.09
N GLY A 18 -11.20 3.51 -15.72
CA GLY A 18 -9.81 3.49 -16.16
C GLY A 18 -8.90 3.13 -15.01
N SER A 19 -7.69 3.65 -15.08
CA SER A 19 -6.74 3.63 -13.97
C SER A 19 -6.31 5.06 -13.72
N ASP A 20 -6.66 5.58 -12.54
CA ASP A 20 -6.57 6.99 -12.25
C ASP A 20 -5.58 7.28 -11.13
N THR A 21 -4.76 8.30 -11.34
CA THR A 21 -3.71 8.70 -10.42
C THR A 21 -3.95 10.10 -9.89
N LEU A 22 -3.91 10.26 -8.57
CA LEU A 22 -3.72 11.57 -7.93
C LEU A 22 -2.23 11.81 -7.73
N ASP A 23 -1.70 12.82 -8.41
CA ASP A 23 -0.30 13.26 -8.27
C ASP A 23 -0.24 14.40 -7.25
N MET A 24 0.41 14.14 -6.12
CA MET A 24 0.65 15.08 -5.02
C MET A 24 2.16 15.30 -4.80
N ALA A 25 3.00 15.03 -5.81
CA ALA A 25 4.45 15.09 -5.68
C ALA A 25 5.01 16.48 -5.31
N ALA A 26 4.22 17.53 -5.50
CA ALA A 26 4.58 18.90 -5.11
C ALA A 26 4.39 19.18 -3.61
N ILE A 27 3.70 18.31 -2.87
CA ILE A 27 3.41 18.46 -1.45
C ILE A 27 4.63 17.99 -0.65
N THR A 28 5.07 18.78 0.33
CA THR A 28 6.25 18.49 1.15
C THR A 28 5.91 18.21 2.62
N ALA A 29 4.70 18.53 3.04
CA ALA A 29 4.17 18.20 4.36
C ALA A 29 3.50 16.83 4.33
N ASN A 30 3.54 16.11 5.46
CA ASN A 30 2.95 14.79 5.60
C ASN A 30 1.52 14.72 5.05
N LEU A 31 1.28 13.71 4.23
CA LEU A 31 0.00 13.34 3.67
C LEU A 31 -0.61 12.17 4.44
N THR A 32 -1.93 12.21 4.60
CA THR A 32 -2.72 11.03 4.95
C THR A 32 -3.66 10.75 3.78
N VAL A 33 -3.44 9.64 3.10
CA VAL A 33 -4.18 9.21 1.91
C VAL A 33 -4.90 7.90 2.22
N ASP A 34 -6.14 7.80 1.76
CA ASP A 34 -6.98 6.62 1.74
C ASP A 34 -7.57 6.52 0.33
N LEU A 35 -7.31 5.43 -0.38
CA LEU A 35 -7.71 5.27 -1.77
C LEU A 35 -9.15 4.77 -1.93
N GLY A 36 -9.84 4.34 -0.87
CA GLY A 36 -11.21 3.83 -1.03
C GLY A 36 -11.86 3.11 0.14
N THR A 37 -11.36 3.23 1.37
CA THR A 37 -11.95 2.53 2.54
C THR A 37 -13.09 3.31 3.20
N GLY A 38 -13.39 4.51 2.71
CA GLY A 38 -14.46 5.36 3.20
C GLY A 38 -15.87 4.91 2.78
N PHE A 39 -16.87 5.67 3.23
CA PHE A 39 -18.28 5.38 2.91
C PHE A 39 -18.51 5.33 1.40
N ALA A 40 -19.17 4.25 0.94
CA ALA A 40 -19.43 3.96 -0.47
C ALA A 40 -18.16 3.82 -1.33
N GLY A 41 -17.03 3.43 -0.73
CA GLY A 41 -15.77 3.23 -1.44
C GLY A 41 -15.04 4.53 -1.75
N ARG A 42 -15.42 5.66 -1.14
CA ARG A 42 -14.73 6.93 -1.38
C ARG A 42 -13.36 6.93 -0.68
N GLY A 43 -12.38 7.52 -1.34
CA GLY A 43 -11.09 7.85 -0.75
C GLY A 43 -11.05 9.26 -0.16
N SER A 44 -9.92 9.59 0.46
CA SER A 44 -9.57 10.93 0.93
C SER A 44 -8.07 11.16 0.86
N ALA A 45 -7.63 12.38 0.56
CA ALA A 45 -6.24 12.79 0.70
C ALA A 45 -6.22 14.08 1.53
N SER A 46 -5.29 14.17 2.48
CA SER A 46 -5.22 15.34 3.33
C SER A 46 -3.79 15.70 3.70
N SER A 47 -3.49 16.99 3.69
CA SER A 47 -2.23 17.56 4.15
C SER A 47 -2.45 18.96 4.69
N SER A 48 -1.53 19.42 5.53
CA SER A 48 -1.50 20.84 5.93
C SER A 48 -1.28 21.80 4.76
N GLN A 49 -0.81 21.30 3.61
CA GLN A 49 -0.53 22.11 2.42
C GLN A 49 -1.65 22.06 1.37
N SER A 50 -2.34 20.93 1.17
CA SER A 50 -3.39 20.76 0.15
C SER A 50 -4.80 20.59 0.74
N GLY A 51 -4.98 20.84 2.03
CA GLY A 51 -6.28 20.73 2.71
C GLY A 51 -6.82 19.29 2.80
N ASN A 52 -8.13 19.11 2.57
CA ASN A 52 -8.84 17.83 2.72
C ASN A 52 -9.67 17.52 1.47
N ASP A 53 -9.16 16.60 0.68
CA ASP A 53 -9.72 16.20 -0.61
C ASP A 53 -10.58 14.94 -0.49
N THR A 54 -11.55 14.83 -1.37
CA THR A 54 -12.37 13.62 -1.55
C THR A 54 -12.04 12.97 -2.88
N LEU A 55 -11.82 11.65 -2.87
CA LEU A 55 -11.47 10.88 -4.05
C LEU A 55 -12.60 9.91 -4.37
N TRP A 56 -13.01 9.85 -5.64
CA TRP A 56 -13.98 8.90 -6.16
C TRP A 56 -13.36 8.13 -7.31
N ASN A 57 -13.27 6.80 -7.19
CA ASN A 57 -12.68 5.92 -8.20
C ASN A 57 -11.27 6.40 -8.62
N VAL A 58 -10.36 6.55 -7.65
CA VAL A 58 -8.95 6.88 -7.92
C VAL A 58 -8.11 5.77 -7.32
N GLU A 59 -7.43 5.01 -8.16
CA GLU A 59 -6.75 3.78 -7.75
C GLU A 59 -5.28 4.01 -7.41
N ASN A 60 -4.69 5.12 -7.83
CA ASN A 60 -3.26 5.32 -7.70
C ASN A 60 -2.95 6.67 -7.06
N VAL A 61 -1.81 6.74 -6.38
CA VAL A 61 -1.32 8.00 -5.82
C VAL A 61 0.20 8.07 -5.93
N VAL A 62 0.67 9.28 -6.19
CA VAL A 62 2.06 9.68 -5.97
C VAL A 62 2.02 10.73 -4.87
N THR A 63 2.63 10.44 -3.73
CA THR A 63 2.73 11.39 -2.62
C THR A 63 4.04 12.19 -2.69
N GLY A 64 4.36 12.86 -1.59
CA GLY A 64 5.25 14.00 -1.57
C GLY A 64 6.63 13.70 -1.01
N SER A 65 7.23 14.70 -0.38
CA SER A 65 8.46 14.52 0.43
C SER A 65 8.19 14.38 1.94
N GLY A 66 6.92 14.19 2.31
CA GLY A 66 6.49 14.08 3.71
C GLY A 66 6.73 12.68 4.26
N ASN A 67 6.51 12.48 5.56
CA ASN A 67 6.35 11.12 6.07
C ASN A 67 4.87 10.76 5.94
N ASP A 68 4.53 10.09 4.87
CA ASP A 68 3.16 9.93 4.40
C ASP A 68 2.56 8.62 4.92
N THR A 69 1.24 8.59 5.12
CA THR A 69 0.49 7.38 5.44
C THR A 69 -0.53 7.14 4.33
N ILE A 70 -0.37 6.04 3.61
CA ILE A 70 -1.20 5.69 2.46
C ILE A 70 -1.94 4.40 2.76
N THR A 71 -3.26 4.43 2.72
CA THR A 71 -4.12 3.25 2.88
C THR A 71 -4.64 2.82 1.52
N ALA A 72 -4.28 1.59 1.13
CA ALA A 72 -4.75 0.97 -0.10
C ALA A 72 -6.26 0.65 -0.01
N SER A 73 -6.84 0.44 -1.17
CA SER A 73 -8.24 0.05 -1.37
C SER A 73 -8.32 -1.40 -1.81
N SER A 74 -9.53 -1.91 -2.07
CA SER A 74 -9.71 -3.24 -2.65
C SER A 74 -9.46 -3.30 -4.17
N ALA A 75 -9.16 -2.18 -4.82
CA ALA A 75 -8.73 -2.14 -6.21
C ALA A 75 -7.22 -2.36 -6.28
N VAL A 76 -6.73 -2.86 -7.42
CA VAL A 76 -5.28 -2.96 -7.64
C VAL A 76 -4.69 -1.56 -7.72
N ASN A 77 -3.92 -1.17 -6.69
CA ASN A 77 -3.34 0.15 -6.54
C ASN A 77 -1.86 0.19 -6.96
N VAL A 78 -1.45 1.31 -7.55
CA VAL A 78 -0.03 1.67 -7.76
C VAL A 78 0.27 2.88 -6.89
N ILE A 79 1.18 2.71 -5.94
CA ILE A 79 1.44 3.68 -4.88
C ILE A 79 2.91 4.08 -4.90
N ASP A 80 3.18 5.38 -4.98
CA ASP A 80 4.51 5.95 -4.79
C ASP A 80 4.47 6.86 -3.56
N GLY A 81 5.24 6.51 -2.52
CA GLY A 81 5.37 7.29 -1.28
C GLY A 81 6.19 8.57 -1.46
N GLY A 82 6.98 8.65 -2.53
CA GLY A 82 7.93 9.73 -2.75
C GLY A 82 9.13 9.62 -1.81
N ALA A 83 9.48 10.72 -1.16
CA ALA A 83 10.60 10.77 -0.23
C ALA A 83 10.09 10.93 1.19
N GLY A 84 10.80 10.37 2.16
CA GLY A 84 10.34 10.39 3.54
C GLY A 84 10.45 9.00 4.14
N ASN A 85 9.87 8.82 5.31
CA ASN A 85 9.60 7.49 5.85
C ASN A 85 8.10 7.27 5.79
N ASP A 86 7.65 6.56 4.77
CA ASP A 86 6.25 6.39 4.45
C ASP A 86 5.68 5.10 5.03
N THR A 87 4.37 5.06 5.22
CA THR A 87 3.66 3.86 5.69
C THR A 87 2.59 3.47 4.67
N PHE A 88 2.80 2.32 4.04
CA PHE A 88 1.86 1.69 3.09
C PHE A 88 0.99 0.70 3.86
N ARG A 89 -0.28 1.01 4.06
CA ARG A 89 -1.20 0.28 4.93
C ARG A 89 -2.25 -0.48 4.15
N PHE A 90 -2.44 -1.75 4.54
CA PHE A 90 -3.40 -2.66 3.95
C PHE A 90 -4.32 -3.21 5.05
N LEU A 91 -5.64 -3.11 4.87
CA LEU A 91 -6.61 -3.47 5.92
C LEU A 91 -7.14 -4.90 5.79
N SER A 92 -6.93 -5.52 4.64
CA SER A 92 -7.23 -6.93 4.38
C SER A 92 -6.21 -7.50 3.40
N ALA A 93 -6.11 -8.83 3.33
CA ALA A 93 -5.26 -9.51 2.35
C ALA A 93 -5.65 -9.13 0.91
N GLY A 94 -6.95 -8.96 0.64
CA GLY A 94 -7.45 -8.52 -0.65
C GLY A 94 -7.11 -7.07 -1.01
N ASP A 95 -6.93 -6.18 -0.02
CA ASP A 95 -6.47 -4.80 -0.29
C ASP A 95 -4.99 -4.76 -0.69
N ALA A 96 -4.21 -5.79 -0.34
CA ALA A 96 -2.79 -5.89 -0.71
C ALA A 96 -2.54 -6.73 -1.97
N ASP A 97 -3.53 -7.50 -2.42
CA ASP A 97 -3.35 -8.48 -3.48
C ASP A 97 -3.30 -7.82 -4.87
N GLY A 98 -2.18 -8.00 -5.56
CA GLY A 98 -1.94 -7.42 -6.89
C GLY A 98 -1.36 -6.00 -6.87
N ASP A 99 -1.33 -5.35 -5.71
CA ASP A 99 -0.83 -3.99 -5.55
C ASP A 99 0.66 -3.84 -5.87
N THR A 100 1.05 -2.62 -6.22
CA THR A 100 2.44 -2.26 -6.48
C THR A 100 2.86 -1.02 -5.71
N ILE A 101 3.88 -1.16 -4.85
CA ILE A 101 4.62 -0.02 -4.31
C ILE A 101 5.74 0.32 -5.28
N ALA A 102 5.62 1.47 -5.95
CA ALA A 102 6.56 1.93 -6.98
C ALA A 102 7.81 2.59 -6.39
N GLY A 103 7.69 3.20 -5.21
CA GLY A 103 8.70 4.13 -4.65
C GLY A 103 9.32 3.74 -3.30
N PHE A 104 9.36 2.46 -2.92
CA PHE A 104 9.83 2.04 -1.58
C PHE A 104 11.29 2.46 -1.31
N GLN A 105 11.52 3.17 -0.21
CA GLN A 105 12.80 3.68 0.26
C GLN A 105 13.22 3.09 1.61
N PRO A 106 14.53 3.15 1.96
CA PRO A 106 14.97 2.83 3.31
C PRO A 106 14.29 3.73 4.36
N GLY A 107 13.57 3.12 5.28
CA GLY A 107 12.81 3.84 6.32
C GLY A 107 11.32 3.58 6.25
N ASP A 108 10.81 3.31 5.04
CA ASP A 108 9.41 3.00 4.79
C ASP A 108 8.94 1.73 5.51
N LYS A 109 7.62 1.65 5.68
CA LYS A 109 6.95 0.54 6.38
C LYS A 109 5.79 0.02 5.55
N ILE A 110 5.67 -1.30 5.53
CA ILE A 110 4.48 -2.00 5.07
C ILE A 110 3.68 -2.38 6.31
N ASP A 111 2.51 -1.77 6.48
CA ASP A 111 1.61 -2.04 7.58
C ASP A 111 0.55 -3.07 7.17
N LEU A 112 0.69 -4.26 7.74
CA LEU A 112 -0.22 -5.39 7.60
C LEU A 112 -0.93 -5.72 8.93
N GLY A 113 -0.77 -4.88 9.96
CA GLY A 113 -1.31 -5.13 11.30
C GLY A 113 -2.85 -5.09 11.35
N GLY A 114 -3.49 -4.55 10.32
CA GLY A 114 -4.94 -4.61 10.13
C GLY A 114 -5.47 -5.97 9.66
N ILE A 115 -4.59 -6.85 9.17
CA ILE A 115 -4.96 -8.14 8.57
C ILE A 115 -4.85 -9.24 9.62
N ASP A 116 -5.93 -9.99 9.81
CA ASP A 116 -5.87 -11.22 10.59
C ASP A 116 -5.15 -12.32 9.80
N ALA A 117 -3.91 -12.59 10.20
CA ALA A 117 -3.04 -13.54 9.52
C ALA A 117 -3.44 -15.01 9.73
N ASN A 118 -4.45 -15.30 10.57
CA ASN A 118 -5.00 -16.65 10.70
C ASN A 118 -6.49 -16.62 11.02
N GLY A 119 -7.33 -16.57 9.98
CA GLY A 119 -8.79 -16.52 10.14
C GLY A 119 -9.41 -17.78 10.76
N GLY A 120 -8.63 -18.87 10.92
CA GLY A 120 -9.06 -20.08 11.62
C GLY A 120 -8.89 -20.01 13.15
N ALA A 121 -8.21 -18.98 13.65
CA ALA A 121 -7.95 -18.79 15.06
C ALA A 121 -8.57 -17.47 15.57
N GLY A 122 -8.90 -17.42 16.86
CA GLY A 122 -9.64 -16.30 17.42
C GLY A 122 -8.73 -15.11 17.72
N GLY A 123 -9.09 -13.92 17.24
CA GLY A 123 -8.37 -12.67 17.49
C GLY A 123 -7.92 -12.02 16.19
N ASN A 124 -6.93 -11.13 16.28
CA ASN A 124 -6.17 -10.63 15.13
C ASN A 124 -4.75 -11.18 15.27
N GLN A 125 -4.34 -12.07 14.37
CA GLN A 125 -3.06 -12.75 14.44
C GLN A 125 -2.06 -12.00 13.58
N SER A 126 -0.86 -11.79 14.11
CA SER A 126 0.25 -11.19 13.35
C SER A 126 0.84 -12.18 12.36
N PHE A 127 1.24 -11.69 11.20
CA PHE A 127 2.10 -12.45 10.32
C PHE A 127 3.50 -12.66 10.94
N THR A 128 4.19 -13.71 10.48
CA THR A 128 5.60 -13.94 10.74
C THR A 128 6.35 -13.97 9.42
N LEU A 129 7.37 -13.12 9.28
CA LEU A 129 8.30 -13.20 8.16
C LEU A 129 9.14 -14.48 8.29
N VAL A 130 8.95 -15.41 7.37
CA VAL A 130 9.66 -16.70 7.37
C VAL A 130 10.79 -16.70 6.34
N ALA A 131 11.88 -17.39 6.68
CA ALA A 131 12.98 -17.57 5.75
C ALA A 131 12.60 -18.55 4.63
N GLY A 132 13.00 -18.24 3.39
CA GLY A 132 12.69 -19.04 2.21
C GLY A 132 11.68 -18.36 1.29
N SER A 133 11.16 -19.12 0.32
CA SER A 133 10.33 -18.59 -0.78
C SER A 133 8.96 -19.24 -0.89
N THR A 134 8.60 -20.15 0.02
CA THR A 134 7.37 -20.95 -0.06
C THR A 134 6.56 -20.83 1.23
N LEU A 135 5.28 -20.54 1.08
CA LEU A 135 4.31 -20.61 2.18
C LEU A 135 4.07 -22.09 2.54
N SER A 136 3.88 -22.34 3.83
CA SER A 136 3.69 -23.69 4.40
C SER A 136 2.55 -23.75 5.43
N GLY A 137 1.85 -22.65 5.63
CA GLY A 137 0.66 -22.54 6.47
C GLY A 137 0.37 -21.08 6.82
N ALA A 138 -0.69 -20.90 7.61
CA ALA A 138 -1.20 -19.60 8.03
C ALA A 138 -0.16 -18.72 8.74
N ALA A 139 -0.41 -17.42 8.71
CA ALA A 139 0.36 -16.39 9.37
C ALA A 139 1.82 -16.32 8.92
N GLN A 140 2.11 -16.73 7.68
CA GLN A 140 3.43 -16.63 7.10
C GLN A 140 3.49 -15.51 6.06
N LEU A 141 4.59 -14.76 6.08
CA LEU A 141 5.02 -13.91 4.97
C LEU A 141 6.32 -14.47 4.40
N VAL A 142 6.40 -14.57 3.09
CA VAL A 142 7.65 -14.86 2.37
C VAL A 142 7.99 -13.71 1.44
N VAL A 143 9.29 -13.47 1.28
CA VAL A 143 9.80 -12.46 0.35
C VAL A 143 10.56 -13.17 -0.76
N THR A 144 10.16 -12.90 -1.99
CA THR A 144 10.78 -13.45 -3.19
C THR A 144 11.16 -12.32 -4.14
N HIS A 145 11.83 -12.66 -5.23
CA HIS A 145 12.28 -11.69 -6.23
C HIS A 145 11.89 -12.15 -7.62
N GLU A 146 11.46 -11.20 -8.45
CA GLU A 146 11.09 -11.41 -9.84
C GLU A 146 11.73 -10.38 -10.75
N THR A 147 12.17 -10.81 -11.93
CA THR A 147 12.54 -9.90 -13.02
C THR A 147 11.44 -9.94 -14.06
N ARG A 148 10.87 -8.79 -14.36
CA ARG A 148 9.85 -8.55 -15.39
C ARG A 148 10.47 -7.73 -16.52
N GLU A 149 9.72 -7.51 -17.60
CA GLU A 149 10.20 -6.70 -18.73
C GLU A 149 10.51 -5.24 -18.33
N ASP A 150 9.77 -4.72 -17.35
CA ASP A 150 9.85 -3.35 -16.85
C ASP A 150 10.73 -3.16 -15.61
N GLY A 151 11.41 -4.21 -15.15
CA GLY A 151 12.42 -4.14 -14.10
C GLY A 151 12.39 -5.29 -13.10
N GLU A 152 13.10 -5.07 -11.99
CA GLU A 152 13.13 -5.98 -10.84
C GLU A 152 12.02 -5.64 -9.85
N TYR A 153 11.50 -6.68 -9.18
CA TYR A 153 10.48 -6.57 -8.16
C TYR A 153 10.76 -7.51 -6.99
N THR A 154 10.75 -6.95 -5.78
CA THR A 154 10.61 -7.72 -4.54
C THR A 154 9.13 -8.03 -4.35
N ILE A 155 8.79 -9.30 -4.12
CA ILE A 155 7.42 -9.77 -3.97
C ILE A 155 7.22 -10.24 -2.54
N VAL A 156 6.26 -9.62 -1.84
CA VAL A 156 5.79 -10.06 -0.53
C VAL A 156 4.54 -10.91 -0.74
N GLN A 157 4.57 -12.16 -0.29
CA GLN A 157 3.41 -13.05 -0.33
C GLN A 157 3.04 -13.46 1.09
N GLY A 158 1.74 -13.46 1.39
CA GLY A 158 1.22 -13.84 2.69
C GLY A 158 0.09 -14.85 2.60
N SER A 159 0.02 -15.74 3.60
CA SER A 159 -1.10 -16.65 3.77
C SER A 159 -1.86 -16.33 5.05
N VAL A 160 -3.18 -16.22 4.96
CA VAL A 160 -4.10 -16.02 6.07
C VAL A 160 -4.84 -17.29 6.47
N ASP A 161 -4.68 -18.37 5.70
CA ASP A 161 -5.30 -19.65 5.97
C ASP A 161 -4.29 -20.81 6.04
N GLY A 162 -4.77 -22.01 6.34
CA GLY A 162 -3.92 -23.16 6.63
C GLY A 162 -3.28 -23.82 5.42
N ASP A 163 -3.49 -23.30 4.20
CA ASP A 163 -2.98 -23.92 2.98
C ASP A 163 -1.61 -23.33 2.53
N SER A 164 -1.18 -23.65 1.31
CA SER A 164 0.09 -23.16 0.75
C SER A 164 -0.11 -22.14 -0.38
N GLY A 165 -1.35 -21.69 -0.58
CA GLY A 165 -1.73 -20.54 -1.38
C GLY A 165 -1.31 -19.24 -0.70
N ALA A 166 -1.16 -18.20 -1.50
CA ALA A 166 -1.02 -16.85 -1.00
C ALA A 166 -2.37 -16.15 -1.18
N GLU A 167 -2.83 -15.48 -0.12
CA GLU A 167 -4.05 -14.67 -0.14
C GLU A 167 -3.74 -13.18 -0.30
N LEU A 168 -2.47 -12.80 -0.17
CA LEU A 168 -1.97 -11.51 -0.62
C LEU A 168 -0.65 -11.69 -1.37
N ARG A 169 -0.51 -10.92 -2.44
CA ARG A 169 0.73 -10.79 -3.21
C ARG A 169 0.97 -9.34 -3.59
N LEU A 170 1.86 -8.69 -2.85
CA LEU A 170 2.26 -7.31 -3.04
C LEU A 170 3.58 -7.23 -3.82
N SER A 171 3.61 -6.43 -4.89
CA SER A 171 4.81 -6.13 -5.65
C SER A 171 5.48 -4.85 -5.14
N ILE A 172 6.80 -4.85 -5.02
CA ILE A 172 7.58 -3.65 -4.68
C ILE A 172 8.64 -3.49 -5.75
N LYS A 173 8.64 -2.35 -6.42
CA LYS A 173 9.59 -2.11 -7.51
C LYS A 173 11.01 -1.99 -6.97
N GLY A 174 11.95 -2.68 -7.61
CA GLY A 174 13.34 -2.81 -7.19
C GLY A 174 13.63 -4.11 -6.43
N ASN A 175 14.91 -4.34 -6.14
CA ASN A 175 15.39 -5.48 -5.37
C ASN A 175 15.75 -5.02 -3.94
N HIS A 176 14.80 -5.22 -3.04
CA HIS A 176 14.85 -4.80 -1.63
C HIS A 176 15.11 -5.99 -0.70
N ASP A 177 16.07 -5.80 0.22
CA ASP A 177 16.36 -6.73 1.32
C ASP A 177 15.44 -6.47 2.51
N LEU A 178 14.17 -6.88 2.41
CA LEU A 178 13.19 -6.66 3.47
C LEU A 178 13.46 -7.52 4.70
N THR A 179 13.29 -6.92 5.87
CA THR A 179 13.39 -7.55 7.18
C THR A 179 12.17 -7.21 8.04
N ASN A 180 12.06 -7.80 9.23
CA ASN A 180 10.99 -7.44 10.17
C ASN A 180 10.95 -5.94 10.51
N SER A 181 12.05 -5.18 10.36
CA SER A 181 12.00 -3.73 10.60
C SER A 181 11.19 -2.98 9.56
N ASP A 182 10.94 -3.57 8.39
CA ASP A 182 10.25 -2.94 7.26
C ASP A 182 8.74 -3.18 7.30
N PHE A 183 8.26 -3.92 8.31
CA PHE A 183 6.86 -4.24 8.50
C PHE A 183 6.31 -3.74 9.83
N HIS A 184 5.02 -3.42 9.85
CA HIS A 184 4.19 -3.46 11.06
C HIS A 184 3.28 -4.69 10.97
N LEU A 185 3.51 -5.68 11.85
CA LEU A 185 2.81 -6.98 11.90
C LEU A 185 2.11 -7.15 13.24
#